data_AF-A0A966ZAS4-F1
#
_entry.id   AF-A0A966ZAS4-F1
#
_cell.length_a   1.000
_cell.length_b   1.000
_cell.length_c   1.000
_cell.angle_alpha   90.00
_cell.angle_beta   90.00
_cell.angle_gamma   90.00
#
_symmetry.space_group_name_H-M   'P 1'
#
loop_
_entity.id
_entity.type
_entity.pdbx_description
1 polymer ?
#
loop_
_entity_poly.entity_id
_entity_poly.type
_entity_poly.pdbx_seq_one_letter_code
_entity_poly.pdbx_strand_id
1 'polypeptide(L)'
;MKSDPHLLKTPTTAHRDRLPAGSSASLDADPAPCELITFRRKPDTLDTDSLEEFAEVLRRRVLRGREFHCLITGDAELKRLNGQFRGKDVPTDVLSFPQEDDGGYVGDLAISLGRARAQAKQFGHSIETEIRVLMLHGALHLKGLDHETDSGQMARTETKWRKEFALPAGLVERTT
;
A
#
# COMPACT_ATOMS: atom_id res chain seq x y z
N MET A 1 56.21 -42.09 19.26
CA MET A 1 57.49 -41.43 18.95
C MET A 1 57.85 -41.74 17.52
N LYS A 2 57.97 -40.69 16.68
CA LYS A 2 58.57 -40.66 15.33
C LYS A 2 57.79 -41.40 14.23
N SER A 3 57.54 -40.91 13.03
CA SER A 3 57.77 -39.64 12.32
C SER A 3 57.00 -39.74 11.01
N ASP A 4 56.41 -38.64 10.53
CA ASP A 4 56.01 -38.50 9.12
C ASP A 4 57.23 -38.52 8.19
N PRO A 5 57.06 -38.93 6.93
CA PRO A 5 57.64 -38.14 5.85
C PRO A 5 56.70 -37.96 4.64
N HIS A 6 56.51 -36.68 4.31
CA HIS A 6 56.32 -36.08 2.99
C HIS A 6 55.94 -36.94 1.78
N LEU A 7 54.84 -36.56 1.12
CA LEU A 7 54.67 -36.73 -0.32
C LEU A 7 54.15 -35.43 -0.96
N LEU A 8 55.05 -34.72 -1.64
CA LEU A 8 54.71 -33.69 -2.63
C LEU A 8 54.22 -34.36 -3.91
N LYS A 9 53.06 -33.93 -4.44
CA LYS A 9 52.76 -33.91 -5.88
C LYS A 9 51.82 -32.73 -6.18
N THR A 10 52.30 -31.78 -6.99
CA THR A 10 51.45 -30.83 -7.75
C THR A 10 50.97 -31.52 -9.04
N PRO A 11 49.88 -31.07 -9.68
CA PRO A 11 50.08 -30.15 -10.81
C PRO A 11 48.95 -29.11 -11.06
N THR A 12 49.38 -27.96 -11.60
CA THR A 12 48.86 -27.27 -12.81
C THR A 12 47.38 -26.87 -12.93
N THR A 13 47.19 -25.54 -12.83
CA THR A 13 46.43 -24.62 -13.71
C THR A 13 44.92 -24.77 -13.89
N ALA A 14 44.20 -23.74 -13.44
CA ALA A 14 43.06 -23.18 -14.18
C ALA A 14 43.01 -21.66 -14.00
N HIS A 15 43.26 -20.95 -15.09
CA HIS A 15 42.99 -19.53 -15.32
C HIS A 15 41.56 -19.18 -14.90
N ARG A 16 41.38 -18.15 -14.07
CA ARG A 16 40.12 -17.41 -13.97
C ARG A 16 40.38 -15.97 -14.40
N ASP A 17 40.18 -15.75 -15.69
CA ASP A 17 40.01 -14.42 -16.25
C ASP A 17 38.65 -13.82 -15.85
N ARG A 18 38.73 -12.52 -15.51
CA ARG A 18 37.72 -11.46 -15.59
C ARG A 18 36.40 -11.60 -14.81
N LEU A 19 36.11 -10.58 -14.00
CA LEU A 19 35.11 -9.54 -14.33
C LEU A 19 35.58 -8.17 -13.77
N PRO A 20 35.36 -7.06 -14.50
CA PRO A 20 35.86 -5.73 -14.13
C PRO A 20 35.05 -5.10 -13.00
N ALA A 21 35.73 -4.34 -12.13
CA ALA A 21 35.13 -3.40 -11.21
C ALA A 21 34.41 -2.30 -12.02
N GLY A 22 33.09 -2.46 -12.16
CA GLY A 22 32.21 -1.49 -12.81
C GLY A 22 31.68 -0.48 -11.79
N SER A 23 32.17 0.75 -11.93
CA SER A 23 31.43 2.01 -11.83
C SER A 23 30.49 2.21 -10.63
N SER A 24 30.93 3.09 -9.74
CA SER A 24 30.07 3.87 -8.85
C SER A 24 29.02 4.63 -9.67
N ALA A 25 27.83 4.05 -9.81
CA ALA A 25 26.65 4.76 -10.28
C ALA A 25 26.13 5.65 -9.15
N SER A 26 26.39 6.95 -9.32
CA SER A 26 25.68 8.11 -8.78
C SER A 26 24.41 7.82 -7.97
N LEU A 27 24.45 8.23 -6.69
CA LEU A 27 23.34 8.34 -5.73
C LEU A 27 22.44 9.55 -6.02
N ASP A 28 22.18 9.88 -7.28
CA ASP A 28 21.38 11.05 -7.68
C ASP A 28 20.31 10.67 -8.71
N ALA A 29 19.60 9.57 -8.45
CA ALA A 29 18.26 9.42 -8.99
C ALA A 29 17.31 10.07 -7.98
N ASP A 30 16.88 11.29 -8.28
CA ASP A 30 15.67 11.87 -7.68
C ASP A 30 14.61 10.76 -7.71
N PRO A 31 14.08 10.28 -6.56
CA PRO A 31 13.13 9.19 -6.58
C PRO A 31 11.98 9.65 -7.48
N ALA A 32 11.72 8.87 -8.54
CA ALA A 32 10.55 9.07 -9.38
C ALA A 32 9.37 9.40 -8.46
N PRO A 33 8.54 10.41 -8.77
CA PRO A 33 7.44 10.81 -7.89
C PRO A 33 6.72 9.52 -7.50
N CYS A 34 6.73 9.18 -6.21
CA CYS A 34 6.17 7.94 -5.72
C CYS A 34 4.70 7.98 -6.11
N GLU A 35 4.33 7.27 -7.18
CA GLU A 35 2.97 7.19 -7.67
C GLU A 35 2.21 6.33 -6.65
N LEU A 36 1.80 6.95 -5.54
CA LEU A 36 1.08 6.29 -4.45
C LEU A 36 -0.31 5.83 -4.91
N ILE A 37 -0.83 6.40 -6.00
CA ILE A 37 -2.16 6.10 -6.53
C ILE A 37 -2.06 5.77 -8.02
N THR A 38 -2.58 4.60 -8.40
CA THR A 38 -2.76 4.26 -9.81
C THR A 38 -4.24 4.11 -10.15
N PHE A 39 -4.65 4.78 -11.23
CA PHE A 39 -6.00 4.66 -11.79
C PHE A 39 -5.98 3.71 -12.99
N ARG A 40 -6.74 2.60 -12.93
CA ARG A 40 -6.91 1.71 -14.11
C ARG A 40 -7.61 2.41 -15.27
N ARG A 41 -8.49 3.35 -14.94
CA ARG A 41 -9.12 4.27 -15.87
C ARG A 41 -9.29 5.61 -15.16
N LYS A 42 -8.52 6.62 -15.56
CA LYS A 42 -8.63 7.97 -15.00
C LYS A 42 -9.98 8.58 -15.42
N PRO A 43 -10.84 8.97 -14.48
CA PRO A 43 -12.05 9.71 -14.81
C PRO A 43 -11.70 11.19 -15.01
N ASP A 44 -12.18 11.80 -16.08
CA ASP A 44 -11.90 13.21 -16.40
C ASP A 44 -12.44 14.19 -15.34
N THR A 45 -13.37 13.74 -14.51
CA THR A 45 -14.06 14.56 -13.51
C THR A 45 -13.46 14.48 -12.11
N LEU A 46 -12.46 13.61 -11.88
CA LEU A 46 -11.83 13.46 -10.57
C LEU A 46 -10.63 14.40 -10.45
N ASP A 47 -10.57 15.11 -9.34
CA ASP A 47 -9.36 15.82 -8.93
C ASP A 47 -8.33 14.80 -8.40
N THR A 48 -7.47 14.30 -9.30
CA THR A 48 -6.44 13.31 -8.96
C THR A 48 -5.33 13.90 -8.10
N ASP A 49 -5.00 15.17 -8.31
CA ASP A 49 -3.89 15.83 -7.64
C ASP A 49 -4.20 15.95 -6.14
N SER A 50 -5.44 16.32 -5.82
CA SER A 50 -5.90 16.40 -4.43
C SER A 50 -6.09 15.02 -3.75
N LEU A 51 -6.10 13.93 -4.51
CA LEU A 51 -6.05 12.56 -3.97
C LEU A 51 -4.60 12.13 -3.70
N GLU A 52 -3.68 12.44 -4.61
CA GLU A 52 -2.25 12.18 -4.45
C GLU A 52 -1.67 12.95 -3.26
N GLU A 53 -2.01 14.23 -3.11
CA GLU A 53 -1.65 15.03 -1.94
C GLU A 53 -2.13 14.38 -0.63
N PHE A 54 -3.36 13.87 -0.63
CA PHE A 54 -3.92 13.20 0.54
C PHE A 54 -3.20 11.87 0.83
N ALA A 55 -2.85 11.09 -0.20
CA ALA A 55 -2.06 9.87 -0.02
C ALA A 55 -0.70 10.16 0.61
N GLU A 56 -0.02 11.24 0.20
CA GLU A 56 1.25 11.65 0.80
C GLU A 56 1.07 12.14 2.25
N VAL A 57 -0.05 12.79 2.58
CA VAL A 57 -0.41 13.11 3.97
C VAL A 57 -0.62 11.85 4.80
N LEU A 58 -1.33 10.85 4.27
CA LEU A 58 -1.53 9.55 4.94
C LEU A 58 -0.20 8.84 5.19
N ARG A 59 0.65 8.76 4.16
CA ARG A 59 2.01 8.19 4.26
C ARG A 59 2.77 8.82 5.41
N ARG A 60 2.90 10.14 5.43
CA ARG A 60 3.69 10.85 6.44
C ARG A 60 3.09 10.80 7.84
N ARG A 61 1.79 11.06 7.98
CA ARG A 61 1.16 11.28 9.29
C ARG A 61 0.58 10.00 9.91
N VAL A 62 0.02 9.11 9.10
CA VAL A 62 -0.67 7.90 9.57
C VAL A 62 0.24 6.68 9.53
N LEU A 63 0.96 6.50 8.41
CA LEU A 63 1.85 5.36 8.16
C LEU A 63 3.31 5.60 8.56
N ARG A 64 3.62 6.78 9.11
CA ARG A 64 4.94 7.18 9.65
C ARG A 64 6.07 7.15 8.59
N GLY A 65 5.75 7.59 7.39
CA GLY A 65 6.70 7.65 6.25
C GLY A 65 6.79 6.37 5.44
N ARG A 66 6.21 5.26 5.95
CA ARG A 66 6.18 3.99 5.21
C ARG A 66 5.25 4.08 4.00
N GLU A 67 5.72 3.54 2.88
CA GLU A 67 5.09 3.56 1.58
C GLU A 67 3.92 2.58 1.49
N PHE A 68 2.97 2.92 0.66
CA PHE A 68 1.84 2.07 0.30
C PHE A 68 1.47 2.39 -1.14
N HIS A 69 0.72 1.50 -1.78
CA HIS A 69 0.14 1.78 -3.09
C HIS A 69 -1.37 1.68 -3.03
N CYS A 70 -2.07 2.50 -3.81
CA CYS A 70 -3.52 2.53 -3.87
C CYS A 70 -4.01 2.42 -5.31
N LEU A 71 -4.62 1.29 -5.62
CA LEU A 71 -5.32 1.04 -6.87
C LEU A 71 -6.77 1.58 -6.80
N ILE A 72 -7.10 2.56 -7.64
CA ILE A 72 -8.49 2.99 -7.85
C ILE A 72 -9.02 2.34 -9.13
N THR A 73 -10.07 1.53 -9.01
CA THR A 73 -10.62 0.72 -10.10
C THR A 73 -12.13 0.51 -9.98
N GLY A 74 -12.73 -0.24 -10.91
CA GLY A 74 -14.16 -0.53 -10.94
C GLY A 74 -14.58 -1.70 -10.05
N ASP A 75 -15.89 -1.79 -9.81
CA ASP A 75 -16.51 -2.78 -8.90
C ASP A 75 -16.27 -4.23 -9.33
N ALA A 76 -16.27 -4.50 -10.65
CA ALA A 76 -16.02 -5.83 -11.18
C ALA A 76 -14.60 -6.31 -10.85
N GLU A 77 -13.62 -5.40 -10.89
CA GLU A 77 -12.24 -5.70 -10.54
C GLU A 77 -12.08 -5.91 -9.04
N LEU A 78 -12.69 -5.06 -8.20
CA LEU A 78 -12.67 -5.28 -6.75
C LEU A 78 -13.36 -6.59 -6.36
N LYS A 79 -14.48 -6.94 -7.00
CA LYS A 79 -15.15 -8.23 -6.79
C LYS A 79 -14.21 -9.39 -7.15
N ARG A 80 -13.52 -9.30 -8.30
CA ARG A 80 -12.53 -10.30 -8.73
C ARG A 80 -11.39 -10.45 -7.70
N LEU A 81 -10.82 -9.33 -7.23
CA LEU A 81 -9.77 -9.33 -6.22
C LEU A 81 -10.26 -9.91 -4.88
N ASN A 82 -11.48 -9.57 -4.45
CA ASN A 82 -12.08 -10.10 -3.23
C ASN A 82 -12.28 -11.63 -3.32
N GLY A 83 -12.71 -12.12 -4.47
CA GLY A 83 -12.81 -13.55 -4.76
C GLY A 83 -11.43 -14.25 -4.71
N GLN A 84 -10.42 -13.66 -5.35
CA GLN A 84 -9.08 -14.24 -5.45
C GLN A 84 -8.32 -14.29 -4.13
N PHE A 85 -8.32 -13.19 -3.38
CA PHE A 85 -7.46 -13.05 -2.19
C PHE A 85 -8.19 -13.33 -0.88
N ARG A 86 -9.52 -13.15 -0.83
CA ARG A 86 -10.32 -13.37 0.39
C ARG A 86 -11.34 -14.49 0.25
N GLY A 87 -11.44 -15.14 -0.92
CA GLY A 87 -12.44 -16.20 -1.18
C GLY A 87 -13.88 -15.69 -1.18
N LYS A 88 -14.11 -14.38 -1.28
CA LYS A 88 -15.43 -13.74 -1.19
C LYS A 88 -15.83 -13.16 -2.55
N ASP A 89 -16.70 -13.84 -3.29
CA ASP A 89 -17.20 -13.37 -4.59
C ASP A 89 -18.32 -12.32 -4.47
N VAL A 90 -18.06 -11.26 -3.68
CA VAL A 90 -19.00 -10.15 -3.48
C VAL A 90 -18.32 -8.81 -3.71
N PRO A 91 -19.02 -7.79 -4.24
CA PRO A 91 -18.49 -6.43 -4.31
C PRO A 91 -18.15 -5.88 -2.93
N THR A 92 -17.07 -5.11 -2.85
CA THR A 92 -16.64 -4.40 -1.64
C THR A 92 -16.16 -3.00 -2.00
N ASP A 93 -16.15 -2.10 -1.02
CA ASP A 93 -15.78 -0.69 -1.21
C ASP A 93 -14.26 -0.52 -1.27
N VAL A 94 -13.56 -1.21 -0.38
CA VAL A 94 -12.10 -1.17 -0.23
C VAL A 94 -11.57 -2.56 0.16
N LEU A 95 -10.37 -2.88 -0.31
CA LEU A 95 -9.55 -4.02 0.12
C LEU A 95 -8.19 -3.50 0.58
N SER A 96 -7.68 -4.07 1.66
CA SER A 96 -6.31 -3.85 2.14
C SER A 96 -5.54 -5.15 2.12
N PHE A 97 -4.31 -5.08 1.63
CA PHE A 97 -3.34 -6.17 1.51
C PHE A 97 -2.07 -5.79 2.28
N PRO A 98 -2.06 -5.95 3.62
CA PRO A 98 -0.87 -5.65 4.42
C PRO A 98 0.29 -6.57 4.03
N GLN A 99 1.49 -6.01 4.01
CA GLN A 99 2.73 -6.76 3.81
C GLN A 99 3.57 -6.72 5.09
N GLU A 100 4.28 -7.81 5.38
CA GLU A 100 5.24 -7.84 6.49
C GLU A 100 6.42 -6.90 6.20
N ASP A 101 6.90 -6.22 7.24
CA ASP A 101 7.68 -4.98 7.18
C ASP A 101 9.15 -5.25 6.80
N ASP A 102 9.43 -5.33 5.50
CA ASP A 102 10.74 -5.74 4.97
C ASP A 102 11.60 -4.56 4.45
N GLY A 103 11.13 -3.31 4.58
CA GLY A 103 11.84 -2.19 3.94
C GLY A 103 11.08 -0.87 3.86
N GLY A 104 10.10 -0.63 4.73
CA GLY A 104 9.35 0.63 4.73
C GLY A 104 8.17 0.68 3.77
N TYR A 105 7.70 -0.45 3.25
CA TYR A 105 6.45 -0.58 2.49
C TYR A 105 5.42 -1.40 3.28
N VAL A 106 4.21 -0.86 3.49
CA VAL A 106 3.16 -1.48 4.34
C VAL A 106 2.12 -2.29 3.56
N GLY A 107 2.11 -2.22 2.24
CA GLY A 107 1.20 -2.98 1.40
C GLY A 107 0.32 -2.15 0.45
N ASP A 108 -0.68 -2.83 -0.12
CA ASP A 108 -1.55 -2.32 -1.17
C ASP A 108 -2.98 -2.05 -0.69
N LEU A 109 -3.62 -1.05 -1.28
CA LEU A 109 -5.04 -0.77 -1.22
C LEU A 109 -5.68 -0.94 -2.60
N ALA A 110 -6.92 -1.42 -2.63
CA ALA A 110 -7.77 -1.35 -3.81
C ALA A 110 -9.13 -0.74 -3.45
N ILE A 111 -9.53 0.32 -4.16
CA ILE A 111 -10.78 1.07 -3.91
C ILE A 111 -11.68 0.99 -5.14
N SER A 112 -12.98 0.72 -4.90
CA SER A 112 -14.02 0.76 -5.93
C SER A 112 -14.49 2.20 -6.13
N LEU A 113 -14.28 2.71 -7.35
CA LEU A 113 -14.77 4.00 -7.77
C LEU A 113 -16.30 4.04 -7.90
N GLY A 114 -16.92 2.94 -8.34
CA GLY A 114 -18.38 2.87 -8.49
C GLY A 114 -19.10 2.98 -7.16
N ARG A 115 -18.59 2.28 -6.13
CA ARG A 115 -19.14 2.32 -4.77
C ARG A 115 -18.80 3.62 -4.07
N ALA A 116 -17.58 4.14 -4.21
CA ALA A 116 -17.22 5.47 -3.72
C ALA A 116 -18.18 6.55 -4.28
N ARG A 117 -18.52 6.48 -5.58
CA ARG A 117 -19.49 7.39 -6.21
C ARG A 117 -20.89 7.23 -5.63
N ALA A 118 -21.35 6.00 -5.43
CA ALA A 118 -22.68 5.73 -4.86
C ALA A 118 -22.79 6.25 -3.41
N GLN A 119 -21.75 6.01 -2.61
CA GLN A 119 -21.67 6.46 -1.22
C GLN A 119 -21.54 7.98 -1.12
N ALA A 120 -20.69 8.61 -1.93
CA ALA A 120 -20.59 10.06 -2.01
C ALA A 120 -21.97 10.71 -2.26
N LYS A 121 -22.74 10.15 -3.20
CA LYS A 121 -24.12 10.59 -3.46
C LYS A 121 -25.06 10.35 -2.28
N GLN A 122 -24.98 9.18 -1.64
CA GLN A 122 -25.84 8.81 -0.51
C GLN A 122 -25.62 9.73 0.70
N PHE A 123 -24.37 10.08 0.99
CA PHE A 123 -23.99 10.83 2.19
C PHE A 123 -23.80 12.34 1.92
N GLY A 124 -23.94 12.78 0.66
CA GLY A 124 -24.02 14.20 0.30
C GLY A 124 -22.66 14.91 0.23
N HIS A 125 -21.60 14.22 -0.17
CA HIS A 125 -20.25 14.78 -0.33
C HIS A 125 -19.60 14.38 -1.66
N SER A 126 -18.40 14.89 -1.94
CA SER A 126 -17.71 14.64 -3.22
C SER A 126 -17.17 13.22 -3.33
N ILE A 127 -16.95 12.74 -4.56
CA ILE A 127 -16.37 11.41 -4.78
C ILE A 127 -14.96 11.34 -4.17
N GLU A 128 -14.17 12.39 -4.32
CA GLU A 128 -12.85 12.53 -3.74
C GLU A 128 -12.89 12.41 -2.22
N THR A 129 -13.86 13.05 -1.58
CA THR A 129 -14.04 12.96 -0.12
C THR A 129 -14.29 11.52 0.31
N GLU A 130 -15.13 10.78 -0.43
CA GLU A 130 -15.38 9.38 -0.10
C GLU A 130 -14.15 8.51 -0.35
N ILE A 131 -13.40 8.73 -1.44
CA ILE A 131 -12.15 8.03 -1.71
C ILE A 131 -11.14 8.30 -0.57
N ARG A 132 -11.06 9.53 -0.04
CA ARG A 132 -10.20 9.85 1.12
C ARG A 132 -10.62 9.09 2.38
N VAL A 133 -11.92 8.97 2.64
CA VAL A 133 -12.46 8.16 3.76
C VAL A 133 -12.05 6.69 3.59
N LEU A 134 -12.23 6.14 2.39
CA LEU A 134 -11.86 4.75 2.07
C LEU A 134 -10.35 4.51 2.16
N MET A 135 -9.52 5.44 1.67
CA MET A 135 -8.06 5.37 1.80
C MET A 135 -7.61 5.40 3.25
N LEU A 136 -8.17 6.30 4.08
CA LEU A 136 -7.85 6.36 5.50
C LEU A 136 -8.21 5.04 6.19
N HIS A 137 -9.42 4.53 5.96
CA HIS A 137 -9.86 3.25 6.52
C HIS A 137 -8.91 2.11 6.09
N GLY A 138 -8.60 2.04 4.79
CA GLY A 138 -7.68 1.05 4.24
C GLY A 138 -6.28 1.14 4.83
N ALA A 139 -5.73 2.35 5.00
CA ALA A 139 -4.41 2.57 5.58
C ALA A 139 -4.32 2.18 7.06
N LEU A 140 -5.42 2.30 7.81
CA LEU A 140 -5.47 1.82 9.19
C LEU A 140 -5.38 0.28 9.26
N HIS A 141 -5.98 -0.43 8.31
CA HIS A 141 -5.77 -1.88 8.15
C HIS A 141 -4.32 -2.22 7.79
N LEU A 142 -3.67 -1.45 6.91
CA LEU A 142 -2.23 -1.64 6.60
C LEU A 142 -1.32 -1.40 7.82
N LYS A 143 -1.79 -0.62 8.80
CA LYS A 143 -1.10 -0.41 10.07
C LYS A 143 -1.29 -1.58 11.05
N GLY A 144 -2.16 -2.53 10.74
CA GLY A 144 -2.49 -3.68 11.59
C GLY A 144 -3.63 -3.43 12.58
N LEU A 145 -4.44 -2.39 12.36
CA LEU A 145 -5.68 -2.19 13.13
C LEU A 145 -6.84 -2.91 12.43
N ASP A 146 -7.72 -3.52 13.20
CA ASP A 146 -8.84 -4.32 12.66
C ASP A 146 -10.11 -4.07 13.46
N HIS A 147 -11.05 -3.34 12.87
CA HIS A 147 -12.32 -2.98 13.52
C HIS A 147 -13.22 -4.17 13.87
N GLU A 148 -13.02 -5.35 13.28
CA GLU A 148 -13.81 -6.54 13.64
C GLU A 148 -13.32 -7.18 14.96
N THR A 149 -12.04 -6.98 15.32
CA THR A 149 -11.38 -7.73 16.41
C THR A 149 -10.70 -6.86 17.47
N ASP A 150 -10.48 -5.56 17.22
CA ASP A 150 -9.62 -4.71 18.04
C ASP A 150 -10.31 -3.94 19.19
N SER A 151 -11.49 -4.38 19.63
CA SER A 151 -12.25 -3.73 20.71
C SER A 151 -12.48 -2.21 20.46
N GLY A 152 -12.68 -1.84 19.20
CA GLY A 152 -12.97 -0.48 18.74
C GLY A 152 -11.74 0.46 18.72
N GLN A 153 -10.53 -0.08 18.76
CA GLN A 153 -9.31 0.72 18.65
C GLN A 153 -9.22 1.41 17.28
N MET A 154 -9.53 0.70 16.20
CA MET A 154 -9.58 1.23 14.85
C MET A 154 -10.63 2.34 14.76
N ALA A 155 -11.83 2.10 15.28
CA ALA A 155 -12.91 3.09 15.28
C ALA A 155 -12.49 4.42 15.93
N ARG A 156 -11.90 4.36 17.13
CA ARG A 156 -11.39 5.55 17.84
C ARG A 156 -10.28 6.26 17.05
N THR A 157 -9.37 5.47 16.45
CA THR A 157 -8.26 6.00 15.64
C THR A 157 -8.75 6.65 14.35
N GLU A 158 -9.73 6.03 13.69
CA GLU A 158 -10.38 6.56 12.49
C GLU A 158 -11.12 7.86 12.80
N THR A 159 -11.89 7.92 13.89
CA THR A 159 -12.55 9.17 14.32
C THR A 159 -11.55 10.28 14.62
N LYS A 160 -10.41 9.97 15.25
CA LYS A 160 -9.34 10.96 15.48
C LYS A 160 -8.82 11.53 14.16
N TRP A 161 -8.42 10.67 13.22
CA TRP A 161 -7.84 11.12 11.95
C TRP A 161 -8.85 11.81 11.04
N ARG A 162 -10.10 11.36 11.02
CA ARG A 162 -11.15 12.06 10.26
C ARG A 162 -11.38 13.48 10.77
N LYS A 163 -11.38 13.70 12.08
CA LYS A 163 -11.44 15.06 12.66
C LYS A 163 -10.24 15.92 12.24
N GLU A 164 -9.04 15.36 12.30
CA GLU A 164 -7.82 16.05 11.87
C GLU A 164 -7.81 16.41 10.38
N PHE A 165 -8.42 15.57 9.53
CA PHE A 165 -8.50 15.78 8.09
C PHE A 165 -9.81 16.42 7.62
N ALA A 166 -10.69 16.84 8.55
CA ALA A 166 -12.03 17.34 8.26
C ALA A 166 -12.87 16.43 7.34
N LEU A 167 -12.73 15.11 7.51
CA LEU A 167 -13.49 14.10 6.77
C LEU A 167 -14.83 13.78 7.46
N PRO A 168 -15.87 13.39 6.70
CA PRO A 168 -17.20 13.05 7.23
C PRO A 168 -17.19 11.73 8.03
N ALA A 169 -18.37 11.22 8.41
CA ALA A 169 -18.52 9.93 9.10
C ALA A 169 -17.76 8.80 8.36
N GLY A 170 -17.08 7.91 9.08
CA GLY A 170 -16.30 6.79 8.51
C GLY A 170 -17.14 5.55 8.24
N LEU A 171 -16.55 4.49 7.66
CA LEU A 171 -17.28 3.25 7.32
C LEU A 171 -17.84 2.57 8.57
N VAL A 172 -17.05 2.54 9.66
CA VAL A 172 -17.45 1.93 10.93
C VAL A 172 -18.67 2.65 11.53
N GLU A 173 -18.68 3.98 11.49
CA GLU A 173 -19.80 4.79 12.03
C GLU A 173 -21.09 4.65 11.21
N ARG A 174 -21.00 4.31 9.93
CA ARG A 174 -22.16 4.19 9.02
C ARG A 174 -22.78 2.79 8.99
N THR A 175 -22.08 1.80 9.55
CA THR A 175 -22.49 0.39 9.56
C THR A 175 -23.03 -0.04 10.93
N THR A 176 -22.89 0.82 11.94
CA THR A 176 -23.36 0.57 13.32
C THR A 176 -24.72 1.19 13.58
#